data_AF-A0A9J7KCH3-F1
#
_entry.id   AF-A0A9J7KCH3-F1
#
_cell.length_a   1.000
_cell.length_b   1.000
_cell.length_c   1.000
_cell.angle_alpha   90.00
_cell.angle_beta   90.00
_cell.angle_gamma   90.00
#
_symmetry.space_group_name_H-M   'P 1'
#
loop_
_entity.id
_entity.type
_entity.pdbx_description
1 polymer ?
#
loop_
_entity_poly.entity_id
_entity_poly.type
_entity_poly.pdbx_seq_one_letter_code
_entity_poly.pdbx_strand_id
1 'polypeptide(L)'
;MSCNEIPLTCPPANRCGTHTTVWLNLTSNPSANDGIVVTNGCAHFVSPGVTDDCCAWRTNVAVKNCSSYLVYALGHTRHQCAYAFCAGTEVPCPEGYGSPNSDYTPGCEDIDECATGTSGCSQLCENTDGSYYCRCNDGYHLGPDNHTCTVPWWIILLSVLAGIVVIILIIVSALCILKHGRKG
;
A
#
# COMPACT_ATOMS: atom_id res chain seq x y z
N MET A 1 24.42 16.83 10.01
CA MET A 1 23.18 16.66 9.23
C MET A 1 22.62 15.29 9.55
N SER A 2 21.38 15.26 10.01
CA SER A 2 20.67 14.01 10.28
C SER A 2 19.91 13.58 9.02
N CYS A 3 19.90 12.28 8.70
CA CYS A 3 19.22 11.72 7.53
C CYS A 3 17.75 11.39 7.80
N ASN A 4 17.11 12.13 8.71
CA ASN A 4 15.70 11.99 9.09
C ASN A 4 14.90 13.28 8.90
N GLU A 5 15.51 14.34 8.38
CA GLU A 5 14.88 15.64 8.13
C GLU A 5 15.40 16.24 6.82
N ILE A 6 14.52 16.92 6.07
CA ILE A 6 14.98 17.60 4.86
C ILE A 6 15.88 18.77 5.27
N PRO A 7 17.12 18.83 4.77
CA PRO A 7 18.04 19.91 5.10
C PRO A 7 17.53 21.26 4.59
N LEU A 8 17.70 22.30 5.41
CA LEU A 8 17.34 23.68 5.09
C LEU A 8 18.49 24.49 4.45
N THR A 9 19.65 23.85 4.33
CA THR A 9 20.86 24.42 3.74
C THR A 9 21.51 23.38 2.84
N CYS A 10 22.42 23.83 1.98
CA CYS A 10 23.18 22.99 1.09
C CYS A 10 23.78 21.77 1.82
N PRO A 11 23.27 20.54 1.60
CA PRO A 11 23.83 19.34 2.22
C PRO A 11 25.07 18.91 1.43
N PRO A 12 25.96 18.05 1.94
CA PRO A 12 26.94 17.38 1.09
C PRO A 12 26.25 16.43 0.09
N ALA A 13 26.79 16.32 -1.14
CA ALA A 13 26.32 15.33 -2.12
C ALA A 13 26.66 13.89 -1.70
N ASN A 14 25.98 12.89 -2.30
CA ASN A 14 26.16 11.46 -2.04
C ASN A 14 25.95 11.07 -0.56
N ARG A 15 24.82 11.49 0.03
CA ARG A 15 24.49 11.24 1.45
C ARG A 15 23.10 10.64 1.58
N CYS A 16 22.82 10.01 2.73
CA CYS A 16 21.50 9.46 3.07
C CYS A 16 20.94 8.49 2.01
N GLY A 17 21.81 7.65 1.43
CA GLY A 17 21.43 6.63 0.43
C GLY A 17 21.09 7.18 -0.96
N THR A 18 21.38 8.45 -1.26
CA THR A 18 21.12 9.05 -2.57
C THR A 18 22.35 9.72 -3.17
N HIS A 19 22.48 9.61 -4.49
CA HIS A 19 23.43 10.41 -5.28
C HIS A 19 22.99 11.88 -5.42
N THR A 20 21.69 12.13 -5.30
CA THR A 20 21.11 13.46 -5.39
C THR A 20 20.25 13.76 -4.17
N THR A 21 20.72 14.67 -3.33
CA THR A 21 19.98 15.09 -2.13
C THR A 21 19.15 16.32 -2.44
N VAL A 22 17.86 16.30 -2.10
CA VAL A 22 17.00 17.49 -2.18
C VAL A 22 17.01 18.25 -0.85
N TRP A 23 17.19 19.56 -0.91
CA TRP A 23 17.16 20.47 0.23
C TRP A 23 16.21 21.64 -0.03
N LEU A 24 15.69 22.25 1.03
CA LEU A 24 14.77 23.38 0.93
C LEU A 24 15.48 24.67 1.28
N ASN A 25 15.40 25.68 0.42
CA ASN A 25 15.85 27.03 0.79
C ASN A 25 14.68 27.77 1.46
N LEU A 26 14.39 27.39 2.71
CA LEU A 26 13.37 28.02 3.56
C LEU A 26 14.02 28.71 4.75
N THR A 27 13.52 29.91 5.07
CA THR A 27 13.90 30.63 6.30
C THR A 27 13.28 30.03 7.56
N SER A 28 12.13 29.35 7.43
CA SER A 28 11.45 28.63 8.52
C SER A 28 10.45 27.61 7.95
N ASN A 29 10.16 26.56 8.73
CA ASN A 29 9.10 25.60 8.42
C ASN A 29 7.70 26.24 8.54
N PRO A 30 6.70 25.79 7.76
CA PRO A 30 5.33 26.32 7.85
C PRO A 30 4.70 26.02 9.21
N SER A 31 3.77 26.86 9.65
CA SER A 31 2.97 26.65 10.85
C SER A 31 1.91 25.57 10.61
N ALA A 32 1.37 24.97 11.69
CA ALA A 32 0.28 24.00 11.59
C ALA A 32 -1.00 24.57 10.95
N ASN A 33 -1.16 25.91 10.96
CA ASN A 33 -2.32 26.60 10.40
C ASN A 33 -2.13 27.04 8.95
N ASP A 34 -0.91 26.95 8.41
CA ASP A 34 -0.59 27.44 7.06
C ASP A 34 -1.12 26.49 5.97
N GLY A 35 -1.57 25.30 6.35
CA GLY A 35 -2.04 24.29 5.41
C GLY A 35 -0.88 23.67 4.61
N ILE A 36 -1.09 23.46 3.32
CA ILE A 36 -0.05 22.96 2.41
C ILE A 36 0.67 24.16 1.80
N VAL A 37 1.95 24.29 2.09
CA VAL A 37 2.82 25.33 1.53
C VAL A 37 3.72 24.72 0.46
N VAL A 38 3.65 25.22 -0.77
CA VAL A 38 4.53 24.78 -1.85
C VAL A 38 5.78 25.66 -1.88
N THR A 39 6.95 25.03 -1.84
CA THR A 39 8.25 25.69 -1.93
C THR A 39 9.12 25.07 -3.02
N ASN A 40 10.22 25.73 -3.35
CA ASN A 40 11.25 25.19 -4.23
C ASN A 40 12.27 24.36 -3.44
N GLY A 41 12.36 23.08 -3.78
CA GLY A 41 13.48 22.22 -3.43
C GLY A 41 14.61 22.36 -4.44
N CYS A 42 15.83 22.42 -3.95
CA CYS A 42 17.06 22.38 -4.73
C CYS A 42 17.66 20.98 -4.63
N ALA A 43 18.00 20.39 -5.77
CA ALA A 43 18.72 19.14 -5.81
C ALA A 43 20.22 19.43 -5.92
N HIS A 44 20.96 18.98 -4.92
CA HIS A 44 22.41 19.04 -4.94
C HIS A 44 22.96 17.77 -5.59
N PHE A 45 23.76 17.97 -6.63
CA PHE A 45 24.40 16.91 -7.38
C PHE A 45 25.82 17.32 -7.77
N VAL A 46 26.76 16.40 -7.56
CA VAL A 46 28.17 16.59 -7.94
C VAL A 46 28.54 15.54 -8.96
N SER A 47 29.07 15.99 -10.10
CA SER A 47 29.63 15.13 -11.15
C SER A 47 31.13 15.35 -11.30
N PRO A 48 31.91 14.30 -11.60
CA PRO A 48 33.33 14.44 -11.89
C PRO A 48 33.56 15.43 -13.05
N GLY A 49 34.40 16.44 -12.83
CA GLY A 49 34.74 17.44 -13.85
C GLY A 49 33.71 18.55 -14.08
N VAL A 50 32.64 18.59 -13.28
CA VAL A 50 31.64 19.65 -13.29
C VAL A 50 31.78 20.49 -12.01
N THR A 51 31.46 21.79 -12.10
CA THR A 51 31.40 22.67 -10.93
C THR A 51 30.37 22.15 -9.94
N ASP A 52 30.73 22.16 -8.66
CA ASP A 52 29.82 21.88 -7.56
C ASP A 52 28.64 22.86 -7.58
N ASP A 53 27.49 22.40 -8.05
CA ASP A 53 26.25 23.17 -8.08
C ASP A 53 25.28 22.61 -7.04
N CYS A 54 25.22 23.34 -5.93
CA CYS A 54 24.33 23.02 -4.83
C CYS A 54 22.84 23.07 -5.21
N CYS A 55 22.46 23.70 -6.33
CA CYS A 55 21.08 23.70 -6.83
C CYS A 55 21.06 23.42 -8.34
N ALA A 56 21.67 22.30 -8.72
CA ALA A 56 21.74 21.84 -10.11
C ALA A 56 20.36 21.77 -10.80
N TRP A 57 19.30 21.45 -10.05
CA TRP A 57 17.93 21.61 -10.51
C TRP A 57 16.95 21.92 -9.39
N ARG A 58 15.80 22.47 -9.81
CA ARG A 58 14.70 22.86 -8.92
C ARG A 58 13.52 21.94 -9.10
N THR A 59 12.84 21.63 -8.00
CA THR A 59 11.57 20.89 -7.99
C THR A 59 10.60 21.54 -7.01
N ASN A 60 9.31 21.41 -7.27
CA ASN A 60 8.30 21.86 -6.31
C ASN A 60 8.19 20.81 -5.19
N VAL A 61 8.20 21.29 -3.96
CA VAL A 61 7.98 20.47 -2.76
C VAL A 61 6.82 21.07 -2.00
N ALA A 62 5.74 20.31 -1.86
CA ALA A 62 4.63 20.63 -0.98
C ALA A 62 4.98 20.20 0.44
N VAL A 63 4.87 21.12 1.39
CA VAL A 63 5.18 20.91 2.80
C VAL A 63 3.91 21.10 3.61
N LYS A 64 3.59 20.14 4.47
CA LYS A 64 2.49 20.26 5.43
C LYS A 64 3.03 20.03 6.83
N ASN A 65 2.71 20.95 7.74
CA ASN A 65 2.99 20.77 9.16
C ASN A 65 1.80 20.07 9.85
N CYS A 66 2.06 18.88 10.39
CA CYS A 66 1.08 18.06 11.13
C CYS A 66 1.28 18.17 12.65
N SER A 67 1.82 19.30 13.11
CA SER A 67 2.17 19.64 14.51
C SER A 67 3.36 18.86 15.08
N SER A 68 3.33 17.53 15.06
CA SER A 68 4.41 16.69 15.60
C SER A 68 5.45 16.27 14.56
N TYR A 69 5.11 16.37 13.27
CA TYR A 69 6.00 16.04 12.16
C TYR A 69 5.66 16.88 10.93
N LEU A 70 6.60 16.95 10.00
CA LEU A 70 6.43 17.56 8.68
C LEU A 70 6.25 16.47 7.63
N VAL A 71 5.31 16.68 6.72
CA VAL A 71 5.10 15.83 5.55
C VAL A 71 5.54 16.59 4.31
N TYR A 72 6.34 15.94 3.48
CA TYR A 72 6.86 16.49 2.24
C TYR A 72 6.33 15.66 1.07
N ALA A 73 5.70 16.31 0.11
CA ALA A 73 5.28 15.70 -1.15
C ALA A 73 6.05 16.36 -2.29
N LEU A 74 6.76 15.55 -3.08
CA LEU A 74 7.60 16.05 -4.15
C LEU A 74 6.92 15.95 -5.50
N GLY A 75 7.11 16.98 -6.31
CA GLY A 75 6.70 16.96 -7.70
C GLY A 75 7.51 15.94 -8.51
N HIS A 76 6.88 15.40 -9.56
CA HIS A 76 7.57 14.61 -10.57
C HIS A 76 8.76 15.39 -11.13
N THR A 77 9.94 14.81 -11.03
CA THR A 77 11.16 15.35 -11.62
C THR A 77 11.30 14.84 -13.06
N ARG A 78 11.95 15.63 -13.92
CA ARG A 78 12.11 15.32 -15.35
C ARG A 78 13.25 14.35 -15.65
N HIS A 79 13.98 13.87 -14.64
CA HIS A 79 15.15 13.02 -14.79
C HIS A 79 14.95 11.66 -14.10
N GLN A 80 15.34 10.59 -14.79
CA GLN A 80 15.13 9.16 -14.45
C GLN A 80 15.92 8.63 -13.24
N CYS A 81 16.50 9.51 -12.41
CA CYS A 81 17.28 9.11 -11.25
C CYS A 81 16.37 8.91 -10.03
N ALA A 82 16.71 7.95 -9.16
CA ALA A 82 16.11 7.84 -7.85
C ALA A 82 16.49 9.07 -7.01
N TYR A 83 15.49 9.84 -6.60
CA TYR A 83 15.63 10.89 -5.60
C TYR A 83 15.34 10.28 -4.24
N ALA A 84 16.30 10.33 -3.31
CA ALA A 84 15.98 10.07 -1.89
C ALA A 84 16.03 11.37 -1.10
N PHE A 85 15.18 11.44 -0.07
CA PHE A 85 15.12 12.56 0.87
C PHE A 85 16.06 12.28 2.03
N CYS A 86 15.65 11.32 2.84
CA CYS A 86 16.19 10.95 4.13
C CYS A 86 15.69 9.54 4.41
N ALA A 87 16.51 8.53 4.11
CA ALA A 87 16.27 7.14 4.48
C ALA A 87 17.38 6.72 5.46
N GLY A 88 17.49 7.42 6.61
CA GLY A 88 18.46 7.09 7.65
C GLY A 88 19.89 6.83 7.12
N THR A 89 20.64 5.99 7.82
CA THR A 89 21.84 5.32 7.28
C THR A 89 21.52 3.93 6.73
N GLU A 90 20.28 3.49 6.89
CA GLU A 90 19.82 2.14 6.60
C GLU A 90 18.63 2.24 5.65
N VAL A 91 18.62 1.45 4.58
CA VAL A 91 17.54 1.47 3.58
C VAL A 91 16.43 0.57 4.09
N PRO A 92 15.17 1.04 4.24
CA PRO A 92 14.06 0.20 4.70
C PRO A 92 13.89 -1.04 3.82
N CYS A 93 13.33 -2.11 4.40
CA CYS A 93 13.00 -3.28 3.60
C CYS A 93 12.00 -2.95 2.47
N PRO A 94 12.13 -3.58 1.29
CA PRO A 94 11.11 -3.51 0.27
C PRO A 94 9.76 -4.01 0.81
N GLU A 95 8.64 -3.59 0.20
CA GLU A 95 7.32 -4.13 0.53
C GLU A 95 7.32 -5.67 0.37
N GLY A 96 6.73 -6.37 1.33
CA GLY A 96 6.78 -7.85 1.40
C GLY A 96 8.00 -8.42 2.11
N TYR A 97 8.94 -7.59 2.60
CA TYR A 97 10.13 -8.03 3.32
C TYR A 97 10.24 -7.38 4.70
N GLY A 98 10.88 -8.08 5.64
CA GLY A 98 11.15 -7.59 6.99
C GLY A 98 12.36 -8.29 7.61
N SER A 99 12.73 -7.94 8.85
CA SER A 99 13.73 -8.75 9.59
C SER A 99 13.53 -8.74 11.09
N PRO A 100 13.95 -9.82 11.79
CA PRO A 100 13.83 -9.91 13.25
C PRO A 100 14.68 -8.88 14.00
N ASN A 101 15.77 -8.40 13.37
CA ASN A 101 16.83 -7.64 14.04
C ASN A 101 17.01 -6.22 13.48
N SER A 102 16.53 -5.93 12.27
CA SER A 102 16.56 -4.60 11.65
C SER A 102 15.55 -4.54 10.50
N ASP A 103 14.65 -3.55 10.50
CA ASP A 103 13.69 -3.30 9.41
C ASP A 103 14.34 -2.66 8.16
N TYR A 104 15.63 -2.96 7.95
CA TYR A 104 16.50 -2.29 6.99
C TYR A 104 17.53 -3.26 6.36
N THR A 105 18.02 -2.91 5.17
CA THR A 105 19.04 -3.67 4.41
C THR A 105 20.48 -3.32 4.83
N PRO A 106 21.45 -4.25 4.69
CA PRO A 106 21.28 -5.65 4.28
C PRO A 106 20.77 -6.49 5.46
N GLY A 107 19.72 -7.29 5.23
CA GLY A 107 19.13 -8.10 6.30
C GLY A 107 17.64 -8.39 6.12
N CYS A 108 17.00 -7.83 5.09
CA CYS A 108 15.60 -8.12 4.79
C CYS A 108 15.45 -9.55 4.28
N GLU A 109 14.49 -10.25 4.86
CA GLU A 109 14.02 -11.56 4.48
C GLU A 109 12.55 -11.46 4.06
N ASP A 110 12.15 -12.34 3.16
CA ASP A 110 10.77 -12.44 2.70
C ASP A 110 9.82 -12.68 3.88
N ILE A 111 8.72 -11.92 3.94
CA ILE A 111 7.68 -12.14 4.94
C ILE A 111 6.74 -13.21 4.38
N ASP A 112 6.76 -14.41 4.95
CA ASP A 112 5.79 -15.44 4.57
C ASP A 112 4.40 -15.13 5.17
N GLU A 113 3.56 -14.39 4.43
CA GLU A 113 2.23 -13.99 4.93
C GLU A 113 1.28 -15.18 5.08
N CYS A 114 1.59 -16.32 4.45
CA CYS A 114 0.85 -17.57 4.61
C CYS A 114 1.18 -18.23 5.95
N ALA A 115 2.45 -18.24 6.36
CA ALA A 115 2.89 -18.79 7.63
C ALA A 115 2.48 -17.91 8.83
N THR A 116 2.47 -16.59 8.67
CA THR A 116 2.02 -15.65 9.71
C THR A 116 0.51 -15.56 9.81
N GLY A 117 -0.22 -16.01 8.78
CA GLY A 117 -1.67 -15.89 8.68
C GLY A 117 -2.16 -14.47 8.42
N THR A 118 -1.29 -13.58 7.92
CA THR A 118 -1.64 -12.19 7.60
C THR A 118 -2.08 -11.99 6.15
N SER A 119 -1.99 -13.03 5.31
CA SER A 119 -2.37 -12.96 3.89
C SER A 119 -3.83 -12.61 3.63
N GLY A 120 -4.74 -12.82 4.58
CA GLY A 120 -6.17 -12.56 4.36
C GLY A 120 -6.84 -13.45 3.30
N CYS A 121 -6.15 -14.46 2.78
CA CYS A 121 -6.72 -15.41 1.84
C CYS A 121 -7.89 -16.18 2.49
N SER A 122 -9.04 -16.22 1.81
CA SER A 122 -10.21 -16.92 2.34
C SER A 122 -10.07 -18.44 2.39
N GLN A 123 -9.20 -19.01 1.56
CA GLN A 123 -8.97 -20.45 1.48
C GLN A 123 -7.47 -20.77 1.45
N LEU A 124 -6.88 -20.92 0.27
CA LEU A 124 -5.48 -21.34 0.11
C LEU A 124 -4.60 -20.10 -0.08
N CYS A 125 -3.40 -20.14 0.50
CA CYS A 125 -2.38 -19.11 0.38
C CYS A 125 -1.09 -19.76 -0.15
N GLU A 126 -0.45 -19.12 -1.13
CA GLU A 126 0.86 -19.52 -1.62
C GLU A 126 1.84 -18.34 -1.51
N ASN A 127 2.89 -18.53 -0.71
CA ASN A 127 3.92 -17.54 -0.51
C ASN A 127 4.86 -17.46 -1.72
N THR A 128 5.33 -16.26 -2.03
CA THR A 128 6.26 -15.97 -3.13
C THR A 128 7.30 -14.94 -2.67
N ASP A 129 8.44 -14.85 -3.35
CA ASP A 129 9.46 -13.87 -2.98
C ASP A 129 8.92 -12.43 -3.12
N GLY A 130 8.75 -11.75 -1.98
CA GLY A 130 8.25 -10.39 -1.82
C GLY A 130 6.73 -10.24 -1.87
N SER A 131 5.95 -11.33 -1.88
CA SER A 131 4.49 -11.27 -1.96
C SER A 131 3.83 -12.63 -1.71
N TYR A 132 2.52 -12.70 -1.89
CA TYR A 132 1.75 -13.94 -1.87
C TYR A 132 0.62 -13.89 -2.88
N TYR A 133 0.03 -15.06 -3.17
CA TYR A 133 -1.23 -15.09 -3.90
C TYR A 133 -2.21 -16.10 -3.32
N CYS A 134 -3.48 -15.71 -3.34
CA CYS A 134 -4.55 -16.57 -2.86
C CYS A 134 -5.03 -17.51 -3.97
N ARG A 135 -5.36 -18.73 -3.57
CA ARG A 135 -5.98 -19.74 -4.41
C ARG A 135 -7.26 -20.26 -3.77
N CYS A 136 -8.11 -20.82 -4.62
CA CYS A 136 -9.36 -21.42 -4.20
C CYS A 136 -9.33 -22.93 -4.39
N ASN A 137 -10.01 -23.64 -3.50
CA ASN A 137 -10.29 -25.06 -3.63
C ASN A 137 -11.14 -25.33 -4.89
N ASP A 138 -11.12 -26.58 -5.34
CA ASP A 138 -11.89 -27.02 -6.50
C ASP A 138 -13.38 -26.63 -6.38
N GLY A 139 -13.93 -26.04 -7.45
CA GLY A 139 -15.32 -25.57 -7.50
C GLY A 139 -15.54 -24.12 -7.02
N TYR A 140 -14.48 -23.42 -6.60
CA TYR A 140 -14.52 -22.01 -6.23
C TYR A 140 -13.68 -21.16 -7.20
N HIS A 141 -14.01 -19.87 -7.29
CA HIS A 141 -13.29 -18.89 -8.09
C HIS A 141 -12.80 -17.74 -7.22
N LEU A 142 -11.59 -17.25 -7.53
CA LEU A 142 -11.02 -16.11 -6.85
C LEU A 142 -11.80 -14.83 -7.24
N GLY A 143 -12.22 -14.09 -6.23
CA GLY A 143 -12.93 -12.84 -6.36
C GLY A 143 -12.04 -11.70 -6.86
N PRO A 144 -12.64 -10.55 -7.19
CA PRO A 144 -11.91 -9.39 -7.72
C PRO A 144 -11.01 -8.71 -6.68
N ASP A 145 -11.21 -9.01 -5.40
CA ASP A 145 -10.33 -8.58 -4.32
C ASP A 145 -9.03 -9.41 -4.25
N ASN A 146 -8.89 -10.46 -5.07
CA ASN A 146 -7.80 -11.44 -5.04
C ASN A 146 -7.67 -12.22 -3.73
N HIS A 147 -8.68 -12.22 -2.87
CA HIS A 147 -8.63 -12.86 -1.55
C HIS A 147 -9.83 -13.78 -1.30
N THR A 148 -11.02 -13.36 -1.75
CA THR A 148 -12.27 -14.05 -1.44
C THR A 148 -12.59 -15.12 -2.48
N CYS A 149 -12.77 -16.36 -2.05
CA CYS A 149 -13.18 -17.47 -2.90
C CYS A 149 -14.69 -17.61 -2.90
N THR A 150 -15.30 -17.50 -4.08
CA THR A 150 -16.75 -17.56 -4.26
C THR A 150 -17.15 -18.72 -5.13
N VAL A 151 -18.31 -19.31 -4.85
CA VAL A 151 -18.92 -20.28 -5.77
C VAL A 151 -19.58 -19.52 -6.93
N PRO A 152 -19.70 -20.15 -8.11
CA PRO A 152 -20.41 -19.56 -9.22
C PRO A 152 -21.85 -19.15 -8.86
N TRP A 153 -22.24 -17.95 -9.25
CA TRP A 153 -23.57 -17.39 -8.97
C TRP A 153 -24.75 -18.27 -9.42
N TRP A 154 -24.57 -19.05 -10.49
CA TRP A 154 -25.60 -19.96 -10.97
C TRP A 154 -25.85 -21.13 -10.00
N ILE A 155 -24.84 -21.56 -9.24
CA ILE A 155 -25.01 -22.56 -8.16
C ILE A 155 -25.85 -21.98 -7.03
N ILE A 156 -25.61 -20.71 -6.67
CA ILE A 156 -26.43 -19.99 -5.68
C ILE A 156 -27.88 -19.84 -6.17
N LEU A 157 -28.08 -19.50 -7.43
CA LEU A 157 -29.43 -19.41 -8.03
C LEU A 157 -30.15 -20.76 -8.01
N LEU A 158 -29.48 -21.86 -8.35
CA LEU A 158 -30.07 -23.20 -8.30
C LEU A 158 -30.53 -23.58 -6.89
N SER A 159 -29.72 -23.27 -5.87
CA SER A 159 -30.04 -23.56 -4.47
C SER A 159 -31.19 -22.69 -3.94
N VAL A 160 -31.26 -21.41 -4.33
CA VAL A 160 -32.39 -20.52 -4.02
C VAL A 160 -33.68 -20.99 -4.71
N LEU A 161 -33.62 -21.36 -5.98
CA LEU A 161 -34.77 -21.88 -6.73
C LEU A 161 -35.28 -23.19 -6.11
N ALA A 162 -34.39 -24.11 -5.72
CA ALA A 162 -34.78 -25.32 -5.01
C ALA A 162 -35.49 -25.01 -3.69
N GLY A 163 -35.00 -24.03 -2.91
CA GLY A 163 -35.66 -23.56 -1.69
C GLY A 163 -37.07 -23.00 -1.93
N ILE A 164 -37.23 -22.17 -2.98
CA ILE A 164 -38.54 -21.63 -3.37
C ILE A 164 -39.51 -22.77 -3.71
N VAL A 165 -39.06 -23.80 -4.45
CA VAL A 165 -39.89 -24.96 -4.80
C VAL A 165 -40.34 -25.72 -3.54
N VAL A 166 -39.47 -25.93 -2.56
CA VAL A 166 -39.82 -26.58 -1.28
C VAL A 166 -40.88 -25.78 -0.54
N ILE A 167 -40.74 -24.46 -0.46
CA ILE A 167 -41.72 -23.57 0.19
C ILE A 167 -43.08 -23.66 -0.52
N ILE A 168 -43.10 -23.63 -1.86
CA ILE A 168 -44.33 -23.77 -2.64
C ILE A 168 -45.02 -25.11 -2.35
N LEU A 169 -44.27 -26.22 -2.31
CA LEU A 169 -44.83 -27.54 -2.01
C LEU A 169 -45.44 -27.63 -0.60
N ILE A 170 -44.82 -26.99 0.39
CA ILE A 170 -45.36 -26.89 1.75
C ILE A 170 -46.67 -26.10 1.77
N ILE A 171 -46.71 -24.95 1.09
CA ILE A 171 -47.91 -24.11 0.99
C ILE A 171 -49.04 -24.89 0.30
N VAL A 172 -48.76 -25.56 -0.83
CA VAL A 172 -49.75 -26.37 -1.55
C VAL A 172 -50.29 -27.50 -0.68
N SER A 173 -49.42 -28.18 0.08
CA SER A 173 -49.80 -29.25 1.00
C SER A 173 -50.69 -28.73 2.14
N ALA A 174 -50.34 -27.59 2.75
CA ALA A 174 -51.13 -26.96 3.80
C ALA A 174 -52.52 -26.50 3.30
N LEU A 175 -52.58 -25.89 2.11
CA LEU A 175 -53.84 -25.52 1.47
C LEU A 175 -54.71 -26.74 1.14
N CYS A 176 -54.10 -27.85 0.73
CA CYS A 176 -54.80 -29.11 0.50
C CYS A 176 -55.44 -29.65 1.79
N ILE A 177 -54.70 -29.66 2.90
CA ILE A 177 -55.21 -30.08 4.22
C ILE A 177 -56.36 -29.18 4.67
N LEU A 178 -56.24 -27.86 4.52
CA LEU A 178 -57.31 -26.90 4.86
C LEU A 178 -58.58 -27.10 4.02
N LYS A 179 -58.43 -27.47 2.74
CA LYS A 179 -59.56 -27.73 1.84
C LYS A 179 -60.24 -29.08 2.14
N HIS A 180 -59.50 -30.08 2.60
CA HIS A 180 -60.03 -31.41 2.91
C HIS A 180 -60.54 -31.57 4.37
N GLY A 181 -60.06 -30.76 5.32
CA GLY A 181 -60.52 -30.78 6.72
C GLY A 181 -61.88 -30.10 6.98
N ARG A 182 -62.53 -29.55 5.96
CA ARG A 182 -63.80 -28.82 6.05
C ARG A 182 -65.03 -29.64 5.61
N LYS A 183 -64.91 -30.97 5.64
CA LYS A 183 -66.01 -31.93 5.48
C LYS A 183 -66.22 -32.69 6.80
N GLY A 184 -66.86 -32.03 7.76
CA GLY A 184 -67.27 -32.59 9.05
C GLY A 184 -68.48 -31.83 9.53
#